data_AF-A0A8T2NRS4-F1
#
_entry.id   AF-A0A8T2NRS4-F1
#
_cell.length_a   1.000
_cell.length_b   1.000
_cell.length_c   1.000
_cell.angle_alpha   90.00
_cell.angle_beta   90.00
_cell.angle_gamma   90.00
#
_symmetry.space_group_name_H-M   'P 1'
#
loop_
_entity.id
_entity.type
_entity.pdbx_description
1 polymer ?
#
loop_
_entity_poly.entity_id
_entity_poly.type
_entity_poly.pdbx_seq_one_letter_code
_entity_poly.pdbx_strand_id
1 'polypeptide(L)'
;MKHRDVVCVDENRTQIEERLCGHLPKPPAQRACRAQSCPRWKANPWSQCSVTCGTGTQERGVFCRVKGVGRVDAAQCDLRTRPTISQPCLSPVCHRHTWETEEWHDCNATCGEGTMIRKVVCVDGDRKPVGERHCDPASRPTHSQPCRTAPCQYVWMTGDWSQCSASCGPGFQQRIVSCSMVQSALTPPSYTPLATPHAGCPKPHPPETRQCFLQECQHSATWTAGLWGKVYCAEMESEFPKEYVTLRSGETDNFSEVYGFRLHNPFDCPFNGSRRPDCFCRNDYPAAGYTLFHRVRLDLHGMRIITTDLTFSQTPLGRPLSFATAGDCYSAAKCPQDGTRVYGRCGGFCGKCIPPPHSGLLVQVQ
;
A
#
# COMPACT_ATOMS: atom_id res chain seq x y z
N MET A 1 64.15 57.04 15.46
CA MET A 1 64.15 57.81 16.72
C MET A 1 64.02 59.28 16.39
N LYS A 2 63.42 60.11 17.27
CA LYS A 2 63.41 61.57 17.11
C LYS A 2 64.50 62.17 18.00
N HIS A 3 65.27 63.10 17.44
CA HIS A 3 66.37 63.79 18.12
C HIS A 3 65.99 65.26 18.34
N ARG A 4 66.49 65.84 19.43
CA ARG A 4 66.48 67.29 19.68
C ARG A 4 67.78 67.69 20.35
N ASP A 5 68.21 68.90 20.09
CA ASP A 5 69.37 69.47 20.77
C ASP A 5 68.97 69.91 22.18
N VAL A 6 69.78 69.56 23.16
CA VAL A 6 69.59 69.91 24.56
C VAL A 6 70.86 70.64 25.01
N VAL A 7 70.74 71.95 25.13
CA VAL A 7 71.82 72.87 25.50
C VAL A 7 71.56 73.47 26.87
N CYS A 8 72.62 73.69 27.65
CA CYS A 8 72.56 74.39 28.94
C CYS A 8 72.49 75.88 28.67
N VAL A 9 71.49 76.57 29.23
CA VAL A 9 71.29 78.02 29.02
C VAL A 9 71.09 78.74 30.35
N ASP A 10 71.45 80.02 30.39
CA ASP A 10 71.20 80.91 31.53
C ASP A 10 69.80 81.56 31.50
N GLU A 11 69.50 82.42 32.47
CA GLU A 11 68.20 83.12 32.55
C GLU A 11 67.90 83.98 31.31
N ASN A 12 68.93 84.44 30.60
CA ASN A 12 68.83 85.18 29.34
C ASN A 12 68.78 84.28 28.09
N ARG A 13 68.64 82.96 28.26
CA ARG A 13 68.63 81.95 27.19
C ARG A 13 69.92 81.88 26.37
N THR A 14 71.04 82.36 26.89
CA THR A 14 72.34 82.24 26.24
C THR A 14 72.94 80.88 26.57
N GLN A 15 73.56 80.24 25.58
CA GLN A 15 74.17 78.92 25.77
C GLN A 15 75.46 79.03 26.58
N ILE A 16 75.50 78.34 27.71
CA ILE A 16 76.63 78.33 28.65
C ILE A 16 77.23 76.93 28.75
N GLU A 17 78.37 76.81 29.43
CA GLU A 17 79.06 75.53 29.59
C GLU A 17 78.20 74.49 30.32
N GLU A 18 78.16 73.28 29.77
CA GLU A 18 77.26 72.21 30.19
C GLU A 18 77.43 71.78 31.66
N ARG A 19 78.65 71.88 32.20
CA ARG A 19 78.96 71.57 33.61
C ARG A 19 78.17 72.41 34.62
N LEU A 20 77.77 73.64 34.24
CA LEU A 20 77.01 74.53 35.12
C LEU A 20 75.58 74.01 35.36
N CYS A 21 75.01 73.28 34.39
CA CYS A 21 73.73 72.58 34.53
C CYS A 21 73.86 71.18 35.15
N GLY A 22 75.05 70.72 35.54
CA GLY A 22 75.30 69.33 35.96
C GLY A 22 74.59 68.89 37.25
N HIS A 23 74.13 69.85 38.06
CA HIS A 23 73.32 69.58 39.25
C HIS A 23 71.87 69.23 38.92
N LEU A 24 71.44 69.42 37.66
CA LEU A 24 70.10 69.09 37.18
C LEU A 24 70.14 67.86 36.26
N PRO A 25 69.10 67.01 36.27
CA PRO A 25 69.01 65.90 35.35
C PRO A 25 68.89 66.41 33.91
N LYS A 26 69.86 66.07 33.05
CA LYS A 26 69.87 66.47 31.65
C LYS A 26 68.62 65.94 30.93
N PRO A 27 67.82 66.80 30.26
CA PRO A 27 66.66 66.34 29.52
C PRO A 27 67.04 65.34 28.42
N PRO A 28 66.20 64.33 28.15
CA PRO A 28 66.48 63.37 27.09
C PRO A 28 66.51 64.09 25.73
N ALA A 29 67.65 63.98 25.05
CA ALA A 29 67.87 64.48 23.68
C ALA A 29 67.27 63.55 22.62
N GLN A 30 66.89 62.33 23.01
CA GLN A 30 66.39 61.30 22.13
C GLN A 30 65.11 60.68 22.67
N ARG A 31 64.15 60.42 21.77
CA ARG A 31 62.98 59.58 22.09
C ARG A 31 62.74 58.55 21.00
N ALA A 32 62.32 57.36 21.41
CA ALA A 32 61.91 56.31 20.48
C ALA A 32 60.75 56.79 19.61
N CYS A 33 60.79 56.47 18.30
CA CYS A 33 59.64 56.69 17.44
C CYS A 33 58.58 55.63 17.76
N ARG A 34 57.30 55.99 17.83
CA ARG A 34 56.22 55.01 17.72
C ARG A 34 56.17 54.50 16.28
N ALA A 35 56.95 53.47 15.97
CA ALA A 35 56.79 52.74 14.71
C ALA A 35 55.41 52.07 14.73
N GLN A 36 54.60 52.29 13.69
CA GLN A 36 53.35 51.55 13.55
C GLN A 36 53.66 50.05 13.47
N SER A 37 52.88 49.22 14.17
CA SER A 37 53.04 47.77 14.12
C SER A 37 52.88 47.27 12.68
N CYS A 38 53.71 46.33 12.24
CA CYS A 38 53.64 45.84 10.88
C CYS A 38 52.30 45.09 10.61
N PRO A 39 51.71 45.27 9.42
CA PRO A 39 50.54 44.50 8.97
C PRO A 39 50.88 43.00 8.88
N ARG A 40 49.97 42.14 9.36
CA ARG A 40 50.11 40.68 9.32
C ARG A 40 48.80 40.02 8.90
N TRP A 41 48.90 38.93 8.15
CA TRP A 41 47.76 38.09 7.81
C TRP A 41 47.17 37.41 9.04
N LYS A 42 45.84 37.36 9.07
CA LYS A 42 45.06 36.57 10.02
C LYS A 42 44.09 35.69 9.23
N ALA A 43 44.06 34.42 9.61
CA ALA A 43 43.17 33.42 9.06
C ALA A 43 42.16 33.02 10.14
N ASN A 44 40.88 33.00 9.78
CA ASN A 44 39.81 32.50 10.63
C ASN A 44 39.88 30.96 10.74
N PRO A 45 39.13 30.37 11.69
CA PRO A 45 38.86 28.94 11.68
C PRO A 45 38.25 28.50 10.34
N TRP A 46 38.50 27.25 9.97
CA TRP A 46 37.90 26.64 8.80
C TRP A 46 36.39 26.46 8.98
N SER A 47 35.65 26.60 7.88
CA SER A 47 34.24 26.24 7.78
C SER A 47 34.04 24.74 7.95
N GLN A 48 32.78 24.32 8.07
CA GLN A 48 32.44 22.91 7.91
C GLN A 48 32.83 22.42 6.51
N CYS A 49 33.11 21.12 6.39
CA CYS A 49 33.44 20.48 5.13
C CYS A 49 32.25 20.57 4.17
N SER A 50 32.52 20.81 2.87
CA SER A 50 31.47 20.89 1.84
C SER A 50 30.66 19.60 1.67
N VAL A 51 31.17 18.47 2.18
CA VAL A 51 30.54 17.15 2.12
C VAL A 51 30.45 16.50 3.49
N THR A 52 29.40 15.72 3.70
CA THR A 52 29.18 14.92 4.91
C THR A 52 29.82 13.53 4.84
N CYS A 53 30.26 13.09 3.66
CA CYS A 53 31.05 11.87 3.45
C CYS A 53 32.00 12.06 2.25
N GLY A 54 33.13 11.35 2.22
CA GLY A 54 34.10 11.38 1.13
C GLY A 54 35.06 12.58 1.18
N THR A 55 35.58 12.96 0.01
CA THR A 55 36.54 14.08 -0.10
C THR A 55 35.79 15.36 -0.44
N GLY A 56 35.96 16.40 0.38
CA GLY A 56 35.39 17.73 0.14
C GLY A 56 36.40 18.84 0.34
N THR A 57 35.89 20.07 0.41
CA THR A 57 36.68 21.29 0.60
C THR A 57 36.11 22.09 1.75
N GLN A 58 36.99 22.69 2.57
CA GLN A 58 36.62 23.66 3.60
C GLN A 58 37.26 25.01 3.29
N GLU A 59 36.54 26.08 3.63
CA GLU A 59 36.95 27.45 3.33
C GLU A 59 37.18 28.27 4.61
N ARG A 60 38.00 29.31 4.54
CA ARG A 60 38.18 30.25 5.65
C ARG A 60 38.38 31.68 5.16
N GLY A 61 37.94 32.62 5.98
CA GLY A 61 38.25 34.04 5.79
C GLY A 61 39.71 34.35 6.12
N VAL A 62 40.40 35.05 5.21
CA VAL A 62 41.78 35.55 5.41
C VAL A 62 41.79 37.07 5.22
N PHE A 63 42.31 37.80 6.20
CA PHE A 63 42.35 39.26 6.17
C PHE A 63 43.66 39.82 6.73
N CYS A 64 44.05 41.00 6.26
CA CYS A 64 45.23 41.72 6.74
C CYS A 64 44.85 42.56 7.98
N ARG A 65 45.69 42.53 9.02
CA ARG A 65 45.46 43.27 10.27
C ARG A 65 46.75 43.93 10.77
N VAL A 66 46.60 45.16 11.29
CA VAL A 66 47.64 45.88 12.04
C VAL A 66 47.30 45.89 13.54
N LYS A 67 48.28 45.59 14.40
CA LYS A 67 48.09 45.61 15.87
C LYS A 67 47.81 47.04 16.32
N GLY A 68 46.66 47.28 16.95
CA GLY A 68 46.21 48.59 17.41
C GLY A 68 45.29 49.35 16.44
N VAL A 69 45.28 49.01 15.14
CA VAL A 69 44.42 49.66 14.12
C VAL A 69 43.27 48.75 13.69
N GLY A 70 43.47 47.43 13.66
CA GLY A 70 42.45 46.48 13.22
C GLY A 70 42.64 46.03 11.78
N ARG A 71 41.55 45.74 11.07
CA ARG A 71 41.59 45.23 9.70
C ARG A 71 42.01 46.34 8.74
N VAL A 72 42.97 46.04 7.87
CA VAL A 72 43.50 46.98 6.86
C VAL A 72 43.40 46.35 5.47
N ASP A 73 43.69 47.16 4.45
CA ASP A 73 43.69 46.69 3.06
C ASP A 73 44.67 45.53 2.83
N ALA A 74 44.28 44.59 1.97
CA ALA A 74 45.05 43.39 1.67
C ALA A 74 46.43 43.69 1.08
N ALA A 75 46.58 44.79 0.34
CA ALA A 75 47.84 45.19 -0.28
C ALA A 75 48.91 45.63 0.73
N GLN A 76 48.52 45.93 1.99
CA GLN A 76 49.49 46.30 3.03
C GLN A 76 50.22 45.08 3.61
N CYS A 77 49.68 43.87 3.45
CA CYS A 77 50.36 42.63 3.84
C CYS A 77 51.10 42.03 2.64
N ASP A 78 52.23 41.34 2.88
CA ASP A 78 52.95 40.61 1.83
C ASP A 78 52.08 39.48 1.27
N LEU A 79 51.70 39.60 -0.01
CA LEU A 79 50.86 38.63 -0.72
C LEU A 79 51.49 37.23 -0.79
N ARG A 80 52.82 37.11 -0.77
CA ARG A 80 53.51 35.81 -0.78
C ARG A 80 53.28 35.00 0.49
N THR A 81 52.98 35.69 1.58
CA THR A 81 52.70 35.07 2.88
C THR A 81 51.21 34.89 3.14
N ARG A 82 50.34 35.18 2.15
CA ARG A 82 48.89 35.06 2.30
C ARG A 82 48.50 33.58 2.50
N PRO A 83 47.86 33.23 3.61
CA PRO A 83 47.37 31.87 3.83
C PRO A 83 46.32 31.47 2.78
N THR A 84 46.24 30.17 2.48
CA THR A 84 45.22 29.61 1.59
C THR A 84 43.81 29.83 2.16
N ILE A 85 42.86 30.11 1.27
CA ILE A 85 41.44 30.30 1.61
C ILE A 85 40.63 29.01 1.54
N SER A 86 41.16 27.98 0.86
CA SER A 86 40.53 26.67 0.71
C SER A 86 41.56 25.56 1.00
N GLN A 87 41.09 24.44 1.54
CA GLN A 87 41.88 23.22 1.70
C GLN A 87 40.98 21.97 1.61
N PRO A 88 41.53 20.81 1.22
CA PRO A 88 40.77 19.56 1.24
C PRO A 88 40.40 19.16 2.68
N CYS A 89 39.24 18.53 2.83
CA CYS A 89 38.79 17.87 4.05
C CYS A 89 38.39 16.42 3.73
N LEU A 90 38.75 15.51 4.64
CA LEU A 90 38.37 14.12 4.59
C LEU A 90 37.20 13.91 5.55
N SER A 91 36.07 13.53 4.99
CA SER A 91 34.85 13.15 5.71
C SER A 91 34.76 11.60 5.72
N PRO A 92 33.88 10.98 6.54
CA PRO A 92 33.72 9.53 6.59
C PRO A 92 33.50 8.92 5.19
N VAL A 93 33.92 7.68 4.96
CA VAL A 93 33.76 7.03 3.64
C VAL A 93 32.27 7.02 3.25
N CYS A 94 31.95 7.41 2.02
CA CYS A 94 30.57 7.30 1.53
C CYS A 94 30.24 5.82 1.32
N HIS A 95 29.41 5.26 2.20
CA HIS A 95 28.84 3.94 1.98
C HIS A 95 27.85 4.03 0.81
N ARG A 96 28.10 3.24 -0.23
CA ARG A 96 27.21 3.12 -1.39
C ARG A 96 26.09 2.16 -1.01
N HIS A 97 24.87 2.64 -0.96
CA HIS A 97 23.71 1.78 -0.74
C HIS A 97 23.25 1.19 -2.07
N THR A 98 22.88 -0.07 -2.07
CA THR A 98 22.47 -0.82 -3.26
C THR A 98 21.24 -1.65 -2.95
N TRP A 99 20.40 -1.85 -3.98
CA TRP A 99 19.27 -2.77 -3.87
C TRP A 99 19.78 -4.21 -3.97
N GLU A 100 19.39 -5.04 -3.01
CA GLU A 100 19.55 -6.49 -3.07
C GLU A 100 18.18 -7.18 -3.14
N THR A 101 18.15 -8.31 -3.84
CA THR A 101 16.95 -9.11 -4.05
C THR A 101 17.17 -10.53 -3.54
N GLU A 102 16.20 -11.08 -2.82
CA GLU A 102 16.17 -12.51 -2.50
C GLU A 102 15.72 -13.35 -3.71
N GLU A 103 15.77 -14.67 -3.55
CA GLU A 103 15.17 -15.59 -4.51
C GLU A 103 13.66 -15.37 -4.64
N TRP A 104 13.13 -15.68 -5.81
CA TRP A 104 11.69 -15.63 -6.02
C TRP A 104 11.00 -16.73 -5.24
N HIS A 105 9.89 -16.38 -4.60
CA HIS A 105 8.99 -17.37 -4.01
C HIS A 105 8.23 -18.11 -5.11
N ASP A 106 7.65 -19.25 -4.75
CA ASP A 106 6.82 -20.04 -5.66
C ASP A 106 5.64 -19.24 -6.23
N CYS A 107 5.19 -19.65 -7.41
CA CYS A 107 4.02 -19.05 -8.05
C CYS A 107 2.79 -19.20 -7.15
N ASN A 108 2.06 -18.11 -6.89
CA ASN A 108 0.86 -18.17 -6.05
C ASN A 108 -0.29 -19.02 -6.63
N ALA A 109 -0.24 -19.29 -7.95
CA ALA A 109 -1.25 -20.03 -8.68
C ALA A 109 -0.77 -21.46 -8.92
N THR A 110 -1.58 -22.44 -8.49
CA THR A 110 -1.33 -23.86 -8.74
C THR A 110 -1.58 -24.27 -10.19
N CYS A 111 -2.42 -23.52 -10.91
CA CYS A 111 -2.68 -23.68 -12.33
C CYS A 111 -2.97 -22.32 -13.00
N GLY A 112 -2.72 -22.21 -14.30
CA GLY A 112 -2.99 -21.03 -15.10
C GLY A 112 -1.99 -19.89 -14.91
N GLU A 113 -2.50 -18.66 -14.89
CA GLU A 113 -1.69 -17.46 -14.68
C GLU A 113 -1.63 -17.11 -13.19
N GLY A 114 -0.43 -16.82 -12.71
CA GLY A 114 -0.18 -16.41 -11.33
C GLY A 114 0.84 -15.29 -11.23
N THR A 115 1.24 -14.99 -10.01
CA THR A 115 2.30 -14.02 -9.72
C THR A 115 3.27 -14.62 -8.70
N MET A 116 4.57 -14.46 -8.96
CA MET A 116 5.65 -14.74 -8.03
C MET A 116 6.15 -13.43 -7.43
N ILE A 117 6.52 -13.47 -6.15
CA ILE A 117 7.02 -12.31 -5.39
C ILE A 117 8.41 -12.60 -4.85
N ARG A 118 9.23 -11.56 -4.71
CA ARG A 118 10.53 -11.64 -4.04
C ARG A 118 10.70 -10.45 -3.12
N LYS A 119 11.54 -10.62 -2.10
CA LYS A 119 11.91 -9.54 -1.20
C LYS A 119 12.98 -8.67 -1.83
N VAL A 120 12.76 -7.36 -1.81
CA VAL A 120 13.68 -6.33 -2.33
C VAL A 120 14.04 -5.40 -1.18
N VAL A 121 15.31 -5.37 -0.80
CA VAL A 121 15.80 -4.58 0.35
C VAL A 121 16.94 -3.66 -0.07
N CYS A 122 16.97 -2.47 0.52
CA CYS A 122 18.11 -1.57 0.39
C CYS A 122 19.15 -1.97 1.44
N VAL A 123 20.40 -2.20 1.02
CA VAL A 123 21.49 -2.58 1.92
C VAL A 123 22.64 -1.58 1.89
N ASP A 124 23.38 -1.51 2.99
CA ASP A 124 24.64 -0.78 3.09
C ASP A 124 25.84 -1.62 2.59
N GLY A 125 27.06 -1.06 2.74
CA GLY A 125 28.29 -1.73 2.32
C GLY A 125 28.60 -3.04 3.06
N ASP A 126 27.99 -3.27 4.22
CA ASP A 126 28.12 -4.50 5.02
C ASP A 126 26.95 -5.49 4.76
N ARG A 127 26.14 -5.24 3.72
CA ARG A 127 24.91 -5.97 3.37
C ARG A 127 23.85 -5.96 4.47
N LYS A 128 23.85 -4.95 5.34
CA LYS A 128 22.80 -4.82 6.35
C LYS A 128 21.62 -4.05 5.79
N PRO A 129 20.38 -4.47 6.10
CA PRO A 129 19.19 -3.77 5.62
C PRO A 129 19.10 -2.38 6.25
N VAL A 130 18.94 -1.38 5.39
CA VAL A 130 18.74 0.03 5.75
C VAL A 130 17.42 0.54 5.18
N GLY A 131 17.03 1.76 5.55
CA GLY A 131 15.79 2.35 5.02
C GLY A 131 15.83 2.55 3.49
N GLU A 132 14.71 2.30 2.81
CA GLU A 132 14.60 2.37 1.34
C GLU A 132 15.07 3.70 0.74
N ARG A 133 14.87 4.81 1.46
CA ARG A 133 15.29 6.17 1.07
C ARG A 133 16.80 6.34 0.82
N HIS A 134 17.62 5.40 1.28
CA HIS A 134 19.08 5.45 1.11
C HIS A 134 19.52 4.91 -0.25
N CYS A 135 18.67 4.12 -0.92
CA CYS A 135 18.89 3.62 -2.27
C CYS A 135 18.14 4.48 -3.29
N ASP A 136 18.66 4.55 -4.51
CA ASP A 136 18.04 5.29 -5.61
C ASP A 136 16.75 4.58 -6.08
N PRO A 137 15.56 5.21 -5.99
CA PRO A 137 14.29 4.62 -6.43
C PRO A 137 14.28 4.23 -7.91
N ALA A 138 15.02 4.92 -8.78
CA ALA A 138 15.07 4.61 -10.21
C ALA A 138 15.76 3.26 -10.50
N SER A 139 16.62 2.83 -9.59
CA SER A 139 17.35 1.55 -9.69
C SER A 139 16.66 0.39 -8.98
N ARG A 140 15.47 0.60 -8.39
CA ARG A 140 14.75 -0.42 -7.61
C ARG A 140 14.29 -1.58 -8.50
N PRO A 141 14.73 -2.83 -8.24
CA PRO A 141 14.24 -4.01 -8.95
C PRO A 141 12.75 -4.27 -8.71
N THR A 142 12.09 -4.93 -9.66
CA THR A 142 10.70 -5.37 -9.51
C THR A 142 10.55 -6.40 -8.40
N HIS A 143 9.54 -6.23 -7.54
CA HIS A 143 9.24 -7.15 -6.45
C HIS A 143 8.22 -8.24 -6.83
N SER A 144 7.52 -8.07 -7.96
CA SER A 144 6.51 -8.99 -8.48
C SER A 144 6.73 -9.27 -9.97
N GLN A 145 6.44 -10.50 -10.39
CA GLN A 145 6.55 -10.94 -11.78
C GLN A 145 5.44 -11.94 -12.11
N PRO A 146 4.86 -11.92 -13.33
CA PRO A 146 3.91 -12.94 -13.75
C PRO A 146 4.57 -14.31 -13.90
N CYS A 147 3.85 -15.35 -13.50
CA CYS A 147 4.23 -16.75 -13.71
C CYS A 147 3.11 -17.51 -14.43
N ARG A 148 3.48 -18.56 -15.17
CA ARG A 148 2.56 -19.44 -15.88
C ARG A 148 2.77 -20.86 -15.40
N THR A 149 1.72 -21.48 -14.88
CA THR A 149 1.70 -22.88 -14.47
C THR A 149 0.86 -23.71 -15.44
N ALA A 150 0.69 -25.00 -15.16
CA ALA A 150 -0.11 -25.88 -16.00
C ALA A 150 -1.54 -25.34 -16.15
N PRO A 151 -2.19 -25.48 -17.31
CA PRO A 151 -3.54 -24.99 -17.52
C PRO A 151 -4.53 -25.64 -16.53
N CYS A 152 -5.44 -24.84 -15.98
CA CYS A 152 -6.46 -25.32 -15.05
C CYS A 152 -7.44 -26.27 -15.74
N GLN A 153 -7.73 -27.41 -15.11
CA GLN A 153 -8.74 -28.35 -15.59
C GLN A 153 -10.10 -28.06 -14.97
N TYR A 154 -11.12 -27.93 -15.80
CA TYR A 154 -12.51 -27.70 -15.39
C TYR A 154 -13.41 -28.83 -15.90
N VAL A 155 -14.33 -29.27 -15.04
CA VAL A 155 -15.29 -30.32 -15.36
C VAL A 155 -16.72 -29.85 -15.12
N TRP A 156 -17.64 -30.41 -15.89
CA TRP A 156 -19.08 -30.24 -15.64
C TRP A 156 -19.52 -31.18 -14.53
N MET A 157 -20.15 -30.61 -13.51
CA MET A 157 -20.87 -31.32 -12.47
C MET A 157 -22.36 -31.22 -12.78
N THR A 158 -23.04 -32.35 -12.93
CA THR A 158 -24.48 -32.40 -13.18
C THR A 158 -25.19 -33.09 -12.02
N GLY A 159 -26.25 -32.48 -11.51
CA GLY A 159 -27.16 -33.11 -10.56
C GLY A 159 -28.19 -34.02 -11.24
N ASP A 160 -28.99 -34.69 -10.41
CA ASP A 160 -30.10 -35.52 -10.87
C ASP A 160 -31.21 -34.69 -11.53
N TRP A 161 -31.98 -35.35 -12.41
CA TRP A 161 -33.16 -34.75 -13.02
C TRP A 161 -34.32 -34.64 -12.03
N SER A 162 -35.05 -33.53 -12.09
CA SER A 162 -36.30 -33.33 -11.35
C SER A 162 -37.39 -34.29 -11.81
N GLN A 163 -38.49 -34.35 -11.05
CA GLN A 163 -39.72 -34.96 -11.55
C GLN A 163 -40.25 -34.18 -12.76
N CYS A 164 -41.11 -34.83 -13.55
CA CYS A 164 -41.75 -34.20 -14.70
C CYS A 164 -42.66 -33.05 -14.23
N SER A 165 -42.62 -31.92 -14.93
CA SER A 165 -43.43 -30.74 -14.61
C SER A 165 -44.94 -30.98 -14.75
N ALA A 166 -45.33 -32.03 -15.46
CA ALA A 166 -46.71 -32.47 -15.66
C ALA A 166 -46.90 -33.85 -15.04
N SER A 167 -48.10 -34.13 -14.54
CA SER A 167 -48.51 -35.45 -14.05
C SER A 167 -48.98 -36.41 -15.15
N CYS A 168 -49.25 -35.89 -16.36
CA CYS A 168 -49.69 -36.62 -17.54
C CYS A 168 -49.28 -35.82 -18.80
N GLY A 169 -49.15 -36.48 -19.96
CA GLY A 169 -48.82 -35.85 -21.22
C GLY A 169 -47.40 -35.26 -21.29
N PRO A 170 -47.15 -34.28 -22.18
CA PRO A 170 -45.84 -33.66 -22.35
C PRO A 170 -45.52 -32.71 -21.19
N GLY A 171 -44.29 -32.80 -20.69
CA GLY A 171 -43.73 -31.93 -19.67
C GLY A 171 -42.21 -31.79 -19.80
N PHE A 172 -41.59 -31.19 -18.79
CA PHE A 172 -40.15 -30.99 -18.74
C PHE A 172 -39.56 -31.40 -17.39
N GLN A 173 -38.31 -31.86 -17.42
CA GLN A 173 -37.48 -32.09 -16.24
C GLN A 173 -36.30 -31.13 -16.28
N GLN A 174 -35.86 -30.69 -15.11
CA GLN A 174 -34.73 -29.80 -14.95
C GLN A 174 -33.66 -30.44 -14.07
N ARG A 175 -32.39 -30.09 -14.28
CA ARG A 175 -31.28 -30.48 -13.41
C ARG A 175 -30.32 -29.32 -13.20
N ILE A 176 -29.53 -29.41 -12.15
CA ILE A 176 -28.46 -28.45 -11.89
C ILE A 176 -27.24 -28.81 -12.73
N VAL A 177 -26.68 -27.83 -13.44
CA VAL A 177 -25.40 -27.94 -14.13
C VAL A 177 -24.46 -26.87 -13.57
N SER A 178 -23.25 -27.25 -13.18
CA SER A 178 -22.22 -26.33 -12.70
C SER A 178 -20.84 -26.69 -13.25
N CYS A 179 -20.03 -25.66 -13.49
CA CYS A 179 -18.63 -25.81 -13.93
C CYS A 179 -17.72 -25.61 -12.72
N SER A 180 -16.91 -26.61 -12.36
CA SER A 180 -15.95 -26.51 -11.26
C SER A 180 -14.55 -26.93 -11.69
N MET A 181 -13.54 -26.30 -11.08
CA MET A 181 -12.14 -26.67 -11.27
C MET A 181 -11.84 -27.94 -10.47
N VAL A 182 -11.13 -28.90 -11.06
CA VAL A 182 -10.62 -30.08 -10.33
C VAL A 182 -9.17 -29.80 -10.00
N GLN A 183 -8.86 -29.66 -8.71
CA GLN A 183 -7.46 -29.58 -8.27
C GLN A 183 -6.82 -30.94 -8.55
N SER A 184 -5.83 -30.98 -9.44
CA SER A 184 -4.97 -32.16 -9.58
C SER A 184 -4.28 -32.36 -8.23
N ALA A 185 -4.65 -33.43 -7.53
CA ALA A 185 -4.10 -33.76 -6.24
C ALA A 185 -2.59 -33.90 -6.37
N LEU A 186 -1.86 -33.01 -5.71
CA LEU A 186 -0.58 -33.21 -5.02
C LEU A 186 -0.21 -31.84 -4.40
N THR A 187 -0.20 -31.78 -3.06
CA THR A 187 0.30 -30.72 -2.15
C THR A 187 -0.72 -29.72 -1.55
N PRO A 188 -0.51 -29.28 -0.28
CA PRO A 188 -1.55 -28.74 0.61
C PRO A 188 -2.00 -27.31 0.27
N PRO A 189 -3.15 -26.85 0.81
CA PRO A 189 -3.85 -25.68 0.30
C PRO A 189 -3.17 -24.37 0.71
N SER A 190 -2.77 -23.58 -0.27
CA SER A 190 -2.52 -22.15 -0.11
C SER A 190 -3.52 -21.37 -0.96
N TYR A 191 -4.40 -20.65 -0.27
CA TYR A 191 -5.46 -19.80 -0.81
C TYR A 191 -4.91 -18.68 -1.72
N THR A 192 -5.32 -18.63 -2.99
CA THR A 192 -5.56 -17.36 -3.70
C THR A 192 -6.70 -17.51 -4.72
N PRO A 193 -7.57 -16.48 -4.91
CA PRO A 193 -8.75 -16.57 -5.77
C PRO A 193 -8.45 -16.07 -7.19
N LEU A 194 -8.65 -16.93 -8.21
CA LEU A 194 -8.70 -16.48 -9.60
C LEU A 194 -10.16 -16.41 -10.08
N ALA A 195 -10.59 -15.20 -10.38
CA ALA A 195 -11.86 -14.91 -11.03
C ALA A 195 -11.72 -15.07 -12.55
N THR A 196 -12.32 -16.10 -13.13
CA THR A 196 -12.94 -16.02 -14.47
C THR A 196 -14.09 -17.03 -14.55
N PRO A 197 -15.34 -16.58 -14.62
CA PRO A 197 -16.47 -17.48 -14.72
C PRO A 197 -16.74 -17.80 -16.18
N HIS A 198 -16.72 -19.10 -16.51
CA HIS A 198 -17.35 -19.72 -17.70
C HIS A 198 -16.51 -19.87 -18.98
N ALA A 199 -15.22 -19.51 -19.01
CA ALA A 199 -14.38 -19.76 -20.19
C ALA A 199 -13.61 -21.11 -20.19
N GLY A 200 -13.54 -21.80 -19.04
CA GLY A 200 -12.67 -22.98 -18.88
C GLY A 200 -13.32 -24.35 -19.08
N CYS A 201 -14.67 -24.44 -19.08
CA CYS A 201 -15.33 -25.74 -19.18
C CYS A 201 -15.44 -26.24 -20.64
N PRO A 202 -15.28 -27.56 -20.87
CA PRO A 202 -15.35 -28.14 -22.19
C PRO A 202 -16.73 -27.92 -22.81
N LYS A 203 -16.78 -27.54 -24.09
CA LYS A 203 -18.04 -27.54 -24.86
C LYS A 203 -18.32 -28.97 -25.36
N PRO A 204 -19.58 -29.42 -25.46
CA PRO A 204 -20.83 -28.66 -25.27
C PRO A 204 -21.27 -28.53 -23.80
N HIS A 205 -22.03 -27.48 -23.51
CA HIS A 205 -22.72 -27.30 -22.24
C HIS A 205 -23.77 -28.40 -22.04
N PRO A 206 -23.76 -29.15 -20.91
CA PRO A 206 -24.78 -30.15 -20.63
C PRO A 206 -26.18 -29.52 -20.55
N PRO A 207 -27.23 -30.16 -21.08
CA PRO A 207 -28.58 -29.59 -21.01
C PRO A 207 -29.08 -29.51 -19.57
N GLU A 208 -29.61 -28.36 -19.17
CA GLU A 208 -30.26 -28.14 -17.86
C GLU A 208 -31.74 -28.55 -17.87
N THR A 209 -32.34 -28.65 -19.06
CA THR A 209 -33.76 -29.00 -19.25
C THR A 209 -33.88 -30.12 -20.28
N ARG A 210 -34.75 -31.10 -20.03
CA ARG A 210 -35.14 -32.12 -21.01
C ARG A 210 -36.65 -32.32 -21.02
N GLN A 211 -37.19 -32.79 -22.14
CA GLN A 211 -38.60 -33.17 -22.22
C GLN A 211 -38.86 -34.50 -21.50
N CYS A 212 -40.04 -34.63 -20.91
CA CYS A 212 -40.62 -35.87 -20.40
C CYS A 212 -42.01 -36.04 -20.99
N PHE A 213 -42.42 -37.29 -21.21
CA PHE A 213 -43.77 -37.62 -21.64
C PHE A 213 -44.32 -38.67 -20.69
N LEU A 214 -45.38 -38.32 -19.98
CA LEU A 214 -46.15 -39.24 -19.14
C LEU A 214 -47.41 -39.70 -19.89
N GLN A 215 -48.17 -40.62 -19.30
CA GLN A 215 -49.41 -41.14 -19.89
C GLN A 215 -50.34 -40.01 -20.34
N GLU A 216 -51.11 -40.22 -21.42
CA GLU A 216 -52.02 -39.20 -21.94
C GLU A 216 -53.03 -38.75 -20.87
N CYS A 217 -53.32 -37.44 -20.84
CA CYS A 217 -54.23 -36.88 -19.86
C CYS A 217 -55.67 -37.28 -20.19
N GLN A 218 -56.31 -38.03 -19.29
CA GLN A 218 -57.66 -38.55 -19.46
C GLN A 218 -58.77 -37.51 -19.18
N HIS A 219 -58.42 -36.36 -18.59
CA HIS A 219 -59.34 -35.27 -18.24
C HIS A 219 -58.72 -33.87 -18.47
N SER A 220 -59.54 -32.82 -18.55
CA SER A 220 -59.16 -31.42 -18.88
C SER A 220 -58.44 -30.65 -17.77
N ALA A 221 -58.08 -31.31 -16.66
CA ALA A 221 -57.38 -30.72 -15.53
C ALA A 221 -56.05 -31.45 -15.29
N THR A 222 -54.94 -30.70 -15.26
CA THR A 222 -53.59 -31.24 -15.09
C THR A 222 -52.89 -30.60 -13.91
N TRP A 223 -52.22 -31.40 -13.08
CA TRP A 223 -51.36 -30.88 -12.02
C TRP A 223 -50.02 -30.43 -12.61
N THR A 224 -49.58 -29.23 -12.24
CA THR A 224 -48.23 -28.75 -12.54
C THR A 224 -47.36 -28.90 -11.30
N ALA A 225 -46.24 -29.60 -11.44
CA ALA A 225 -45.25 -29.70 -10.39
C ALA A 225 -44.33 -28.48 -10.45
N GLY A 226 -44.23 -27.74 -9.34
CA GLY A 226 -43.24 -26.68 -9.18
C GLY A 226 -41.81 -27.23 -9.11
N LEU A 227 -40.82 -26.33 -9.18
CA LEU A 227 -39.41 -26.66 -8.99
C LEU A 227 -39.18 -27.35 -7.62
N TRP A 228 -38.48 -28.49 -7.62
CA TRP A 228 -38.02 -29.13 -6.40
C TRP A 228 -36.85 -28.34 -5.81
N GLY A 229 -37.10 -27.57 -4.76
CA GLY A 229 -36.06 -27.07 -3.86
C GLY A 229 -35.75 -28.11 -2.78
N LYS A 230 -34.47 -28.40 -2.49
CA LYS A 230 -34.11 -29.17 -1.28
C LYS A 230 -34.28 -28.26 -0.07
N VAL A 231 -35.45 -28.35 0.55
CA VAL A 231 -35.75 -27.70 1.83
C VAL A 231 -35.18 -28.57 2.95
N TYR A 232 -34.32 -27.98 3.77
CA TYR A 232 -33.83 -28.56 5.00
C TYR A 232 -34.68 -28.03 6.14
N CYS A 233 -35.25 -28.93 6.93
CA CYS A 233 -36.01 -28.55 8.11
C CYS A 233 -35.14 -28.71 9.37
N ALA A 234 -35.11 -27.69 10.21
CA ALA A 234 -34.42 -27.66 11.49
C ALA A 234 -35.43 -27.49 12.63
N GLU A 235 -35.05 -27.90 13.84
CA GLU A 235 -35.89 -27.73 15.04
C GLU A 235 -37.27 -28.39 14.90
N MET A 236 -37.34 -29.57 14.26
CA MET A 236 -38.61 -30.27 13.99
C MET A 236 -39.40 -30.68 15.24
N GLU A 237 -38.73 -30.75 16.38
CA GLU A 237 -39.33 -31.08 17.69
C GLU A 237 -39.80 -29.83 18.45
N SER A 238 -39.57 -28.64 17.90
CA SER A 238 -40.01 -27.35 18.44
C SER A 238 -41.46 -27.05 18.07
N GLU A 239 -42.12 -26.19 18.84
CA GLU A 239 -43.40 -25.57 18.46
C GLU A 239 -43.29 -24.71 17.18
N PHE A 240 -42.07 -24.36 16.78
CA PHE A 240 -41.77 -23.54 15.60
C PHE A 240 -40.65 -24.18 14.75
N PRO A 241 -40.94 -25.21 13.95
CA PRO A 241 -39.96 -25.77 13.02
C PRO A 241 -39.53 -24.71 11.99
N LYS A 242 -38.30 -24.82 11.51
CA LYS A 242 -37.69 -23.82 10.61
C LYS A 242 -37.23 -24.44 9.31
N GLU A 243 -37.55 -23.80 8.20
CA GLU A 243 -37.22 -24.26 6.86
C GLU A 243 -36.07 -23.45 6.24
N TYR A 244 -35.17 -24.16 5.56
CA TYR A 244 -33.99 -23.57 4.93
C TYR A 244 -33.85 -24.09 3.51
N VAL A 245 -33.50 -23.21 2.58
CA VAL A 245 -33.12 -23.61 1.22
C VAL A 245 -31.64 -23.94 1.20
N THR A 246 -31.31 -25.13 0.69
CA THR A 246 -29.91 -25.53 0.51
C THR A 246 -29.32 -24.79 -0.69
N LEU A 247 -28.21 -24.07 -0.46
CA LEU A 247 -27.54 -23.31 -1.50
C LEU A 247 -26.44 -24.13 -2.17
N ARG A 248 -25.98 -23.69 -3.36
CA ARG A 248 -24.84 -24.32 -4.05
C ARG A 248 -23.60 -24.19 -3.17
N SER A 249 -22.90 -25.30 -2.95
CA SER A 249 -21.67 -25.33 -2.17
C SER A 249 -20.47 -24.90 -3.02
N GLY A 250 -19.77 -23.85 -2.58
CA GLY A 250 -18.54 -23.33 -3.19
C GLY A 250 -18.24 -21.92 -2.70
N GLU A 251 -17.00 -21.61 -2.31
CA GLU A 251 -16.61 -20.32 -1.72
C GLU A 251 -16.78 -19.11 -2.68
N THR A 252 -17.02 -19.34 -3.97
CA THR A 252 -17.28 -18.29 -4.96
C THR A 252 -18.76 -17.94 -5.12
N ASP A 253 -19.65 -18.71 -4.51
CA ASP A 253 -21.10 -18.60 -4.69
C ASP A 253 -21.77 -18.50 -3.31
N ASN A 254 -22.81 -17.67 -3.16
CA ASN A 254 -23.59 -17.54 -1.91
C ASN A 254 -22.78 -17.00 -0.70
N PHE A 255 -22.10 -15.87 -0.88
CA PHE A 255 -21.43 -15.14 0.19
C PHE A 255 -21.95 -13.70 0.31
N SER A 256 -21.77 -13.12 1.49
CA SER A 256 -21.95 -11.70 1.77
C SER A 256 -20.62 -11.09 2.16
N GLU A 257 -20.31 -9.91 1.66
CA GLU A 257 -19.04 -9.24 1.91
C GLU A 257 -19.24 -7.73 2.10
N VAL A 258 -18.59 -7.20 3.11
CA VAL A 258 -18.44 -5.77 3.36
C VAL A 258 -16.95 -5.50 3.53
N TYR A 259 -16.37 -4.76 2.59
CA TYR A 259 -14.92 -4.54 2.54
C TYR A 259 -14.44 -3.59 3.65
N GLY A 260 -13.32 -3.93 4.30
CA GLY A 260 -12.83 -3.22 5.49
C GLY A 260 -12.02 -1.94 5.23
N PHE A 261 -11.53 -1.74 4.02
CA PHE A 261 -10.57 -0.67 3.70
C PHE A 261 -11.22 0.58 3.09
N ARG A 262 -11.46 1.61 3.90
CA ARG A 262 -12.01 2.90 3.46
C ARG A 262 -10.95 3.76 2.77
N LEU A 263 -11.23 4.25 1.57
CA LEU A 263 -10.39 5.26 0.92
C LEU A 263 -10.31 6.54 1.75
N HIS A 264 -9.13 7.16 1.79
CA HIS A 264 -8.96 8.46 2.42
C HIS A 264 -9.80 9.58 1.77
N ASN A 265 -10.05 9.48 0.46
CA ASN A 265 -10.92 10.36 -0.31
C ASN A 265 -12.01 9.55 -1.03
N PRO A 266 -13.30 9.71 -0.67
CA PRO A 266 -14.43 9.01 -1.29
C PRO A 266 -14.63 9.27 -2.80
N PHE A 267 -14.04 10.35 -3.34
CA PHE A 267 -14.19 10.72 -4.75
C PHE A 267 -13.13 10.08 -5.68
N ASP A 268 -12.10 9.45 -5.11
CA ASP A 268 -11.02 8.80 -5.87
C ASP A 268 -11.32 7.31 -6.18
N CYS A 269 -12.55 6.87 -5.97
CA CYS A 269 -12.99 5.52 -6.31
C CYS A 269 -12.81 5.28 -7.83
N PRO A 270 -11.96 4.32 -8.26
CA PRO A 270 -11.84 4.00 -9.67
C PRO A 270 -13.17 3.41 -10.16
N PHE A 271 -13.78 4.06 -11.15
CA PHE A 271 -14.92 3.51 -11.86
C PHE A 271 -14.51 2.18 -12.51
N ASN A 272 -15.21 1.09 -12.17
CA ASN A 272 -15.02 -0.25 -12.77
C ASN A 272 -13.66 -0.94 -12.46
N GLY A 273 -13.08 -0.71 -11.27
CA GLY A 273 -11.75 -1.22 -10.89
C GLY A 273 -11.73 -2.53 -10.09
N SER A 274 -10.69 -3.33 -10.31
CA SER A 274 -10.30 -4.51 -9.51
C SER A 274 -9.90 -4.11 -8.08
N ARG A 275 -10.08 -5.04 -7.11
CA ARG A 275 -9.64 -4.89 -5.71
C ARG A 275 -8.16 -4.46 -5.65
N ARG A 276 -7.88 -3.25 -5.17
CA ARG A 276 -6.50 -2.76 -4.94
C ARG A 276 -6.13 -2.88 -3.47
N PRO A 277 -5.22 -3.80 -3.08
CA PRO A 277 -4.64 -3.82 -1.74
C PRO A 277 -3.62 -2.69 -1.52
N ASP A 278 -3.19 -2.03 -2.60
CA ASP A 278 -2.18 -0.97 -2.70
C ASP A 278 -2.80 0.45 -2.75
N CYS A 279 -3.92 0.69 -2.05
CA CYS A 279 -4.56 2.00 -1.99
C CYS A 279 -4.22 2.78 -0.71
N PHE A 280 -4.23 4.11 -0.78
CA PHE A 280 -4.21 4.99 0.41
C PHE A 280 -5.55 4.85 1.14
N CYS A 281 -5.66 3.81 1.96
CA CYS A 281 -6.89 3.37 2.60
C CYS A 281 -6.67 3.12 4.10
N ARG A 282 -7.71 3.35 4.91
CA ARG A 282 -7.75 3.00 6.34
C ARG A 282 -8.60 1.76 6.55
N ASN A 283 -8.09 0.79 7.29
CA ASN A 283 -8.82 -0.41 7.68
C ASN A 283 -9.51 -0.21 9.03
N ASP A 284 -10.50 0.67 9.06
CA ASP A 284 -11.19 1.12 10.28
C ASP A 284 -12.70 1.01 10.18
N TYR A 285 -13.22 0.15 9.28
CA TYR A 285 -14.66 -0.05 9.15
C TYR A 285 -15.15 -1.20 10.05
N PRO A 286 -15.83 -0.91 11.16
CA PRO A 286 -16.16 -1.92 12.16
C PRO A 286 -17.26 -2.90 11.70
N ALA A 287 -18.02 -2.56 10.66
CA ALA A 287 -19.05 -3.42 10.08
C ALA A 287 -18.51 -4.32 8.95
N ALA A 288 -17.21 -4.29 8.69
CA ALA A 288 -16.57 -5.13 7.69
C ALA A 288 -16.61 -6.60 8.07
N GLY A 289 -16.80 -7.45 7.07
CA GLY A 289 -16.99 -8.88 7.27
C GLY A 289 -17.07 -9.65 5.97
N TYR A 290 -16.93 -10.96 6.08
CA TYR A 290 -17.13 -11.91 5.00
C TYR A 290 -17.84 -13.13 5.57
N THR A 291 -18.98 -13.49 5.00
CA THR A 291 -19.85 -14.56 5.50
C THR A 291 -20.27 -15.47 4.35
N LEU A 292 -20.03 -16.76 4.53
CA LEU A 292 -20.38 -17.85 3.61
C LEU A 292 -21.68 -18.49 4.06
N PHE A 293 -22.57 -18.82 3.12
CA PHE A 293 -23.86 -19.45 3.42
C PHE A 293 -23.99 -20.81 2.76
N HIS A 294 -24.24 -21.84 3.58
CA HIS A 294 -24.56 -23.19 3.09
C HIS A 294 -26.06 -23.38 2.92
N ARG A 295 -26.86 -22.72 3.77
CA ARG A 295 -28.32 -22.70 3.70
C ARG A 295 -28.82 -21.34 4.17
N VAL A 296 -29.97 -20.91 3.64
CA VAL A 296 -30.63 -19.67 4.07
C VAL A 296 -32.08 -19.95 4.38
N ARG A 297 -32.57 -19.32 5.45
CA ARG A 297 -33.92 -19.54 5.96
C ARG A 297 -34.97 -19.00 4.98
N LEU A 298 -36.07 -19.75 4.85
CA LEU A 298 -37.18 -19.44 3.97
C LEU A 298 -38.46 -19.33 4.80
N ASP A 299 -39.19 -18.23 4.63
CA ASP A 299 -40.59 -18.12 5.01
C ASP A 299 -41.46 -18.70 3.87
N LEU A 300 -42.07 -19.85 4.13
CA LEU A 300 -42.95 -20.53 3.19
C LEU A 300 -44.31 -19.85 3.01
N HIS A 301 -44.76 -19.02 3.96
CA HIS A 301 -46.05 -18.35 3.87
C HIS A 301 -45.97 -17.10 2.98
N GLY A 302 -44.91 -16.31 3.15
CA GLY A 302 -44.64 -15.13 2.33
C GLY A 302 -43.81 -15.40 1.07
N MET A 303 -43.29 -16.62 0.90
CA MET A 303 -42.28 -16.96 -0.12
C MET A 303 -41.11 -15.96 -0.08
N ARG A 304 -40.50 -15.79 1.10
CA ARG A 304 -39.43 -14.82 1.37
C ARG A 304 -38.19 -15.44 1.99
N ILE A 305 -37.02 -14.94 1.63
CA ILE A 305 -35.75 -15.33 2.26
C ILE A 305 -35.53 -14.46 3.50
N ILE A 306 -35.32 -15.11 4.64
CA ILE A 306 -34.95 -14.44 5.90
C ILE A 306 -33.42 -14.31 5.91
N THR A 307 -32.93 -13.12 5.56
CA THR A 307 -31.50 -12.83 5.35
C THR A 307 -30.69 -12.77 6.64
N THR A 308 -31.34 -12.51 7.76
CA THR A 308 -30.73 -12.33 9.08
C THR A 308 -30.45 -13.62 9.83
N ASP A 309 -30.97 -14.76 9.34
CA ASP A 309 -30.74 -16.06 9.97
C ASP A 309 -29.38 -16.63 9.54
N LEU A 310 -28.45 -16.64 10.48
CA LEU A 310 -27.06 -17.03 10.26
C LEU A 310 -26.75 -18.48 10.67
N THR A 311 -27.77 -19.27 11.02
CA THR A 311 -27.63 -20.62 11.63
C THR A 311 -26.75 -21.57 10.80
N PHE A 312 -26.84 -21.49 9.46
CA PHE A 312 -26.06 -22.30 8.53
C PHE A 312 -25.02 -21.49 7.74
N SER A 313 -24.49 -20.44 8.37
CA SER A 313 -23.44 -19.58 7.81
C SER A 313 -22.12 -19.74 8.55
N GLN A 314 -21.02 -19.37 7.89
CA GLN A 314 -19.68 -19.32 8.48
C GLN A 314 -19.07 -17.95 8.17
N THR A 315 -18.50 -17.30 9.18
CA THR A 315 -17.86 -15.99 9.02
C THR A 315 -16.36 -16.13 9.22
N PRO A 316 -15.58 -16.41 8.15
CA PRO A 316 -14.14 -16.60 8.29
C PRO A 316 -13.38 -15.27 8.55
N LEU A 317 -13.98 -14.11 8.25
CA LEU A 317 -13.34 -12.81 8.46
C LEU A 317 -14.34 -11.75 8.95
N GLY A 318 -13.93 -10.95 9.94
CA GLY A 318 -14.68 -9.76 10.39
C GLY A 318 -16.00 -10.09 11.09
N ARG A 319 -17.01 -9.23 10.92
CA ARG A 319 -18.33 -9.41 11.51
C ARG A 319 -19.24 -10.29 10.66
N PRO A 320 -20.18 -11.03 11.28
CA PRO A 320 -21.19 -11.77 10.53
C PRO A 320 -22.10 -10.80 9.75
N LEU A 321 -22.31 -11.10 8.47
CA LEU A 321 -23.13 -10.32 7.54
C LEU A 321 -24.37 -11.12 7.16
N SER A 322 -25.53 -10.47 7.07
CA SER A 322 -26.77 -11.09 6.57
C SER A 322 -26.66 -11.52 5.11
N PHE A 323 -27.43 -12.52 4.70
CA PHE A 323 -27.45 -12.99 3.32
C PHE A 323 -27.84 -11.86 2.34
N ALA A 324 -27.28 -11.89 1.13
CA ALA A 324 -27.46 -10.85 0.10
C ALA A 324 -26.97 -9.44 0.50
N THR A 325 -26.09 -9.35 1.50
CA THR A 325 -25.46 -8.08 1.89
C THR A 325 -24.15 -7.91 1.13
N ALA A 326 -24.05 -6.84 0.35
CA ALA A 326 -22.82 -6.45 -0.34
C ALA A 326 -22.55 -4.96 -0.11
N GLY A 327 -21.32 -4.63 0.27
CA GLY A 327 -20.90 -3.25 0.49
C GLY A 327 -19.44 -3.03 0.12
N ASP A 328 -19.20 -1.99 -0.68
CA ASP A 328 -17.87 -1.46 -0.96
C ASP A 328 -17.71 -0.08 -0.31
N CYS A 329 -16.49 0.46 -0.40
CA CYS A 329 -16.10 1.64 0.34
C CYS A 329 -16.65 2.92 -0.29
N TYR A 330 -17.59 3.57 0.40
CA TYR A 330 -18.02 4.97 0.27
C TYR A 330 -17.94 5.57 -1.14
N SER A 331 -18.72 5.08 -2.10
CA SER A 331 -19.16 5.93 -3.21
C SER A 331 -20.23 6.92 -2.71
N ALA A 332 -20.15 8.19 -3.07
CA ALA A 332 -21.14 9.23 -2.71
C ALA A 332 -22.55 9.02 -3.34
N ALA A 333 -22.78 7.90 -4.03
CA ALA A 333 -24.05 7.53 -4.63
C ALA A 333 -24.77 6.46 -3.79
N LYS A 334 -26.07 6.64 -3.55
CA LYS A 334 -26.93 5.60 -2.97
C LYS A 334 -26.96 4.40 -3.93
N CYS A 335 -26.32 3.28 -3.59
CA CYS A 335 -26.54 2.01 -4.29
C CYS A 335 -27.91 1.45 -3.84
N PRO A 336 -28.92 1.36 -4.73
CA PRO A 336 -30.24 0.84 -4.36
C PRO A 336 -30.20 -0.69 -4.23
N GLN A 337 -30.56 -1.20 -3.05
CA GLN A 337 -30.55 -2.63 -2.67
C GLN A 337 -31.91 -3.34 -2.86
N ASP A 338 -32.89 -2.73 -3.53
CA ASP A 338 -34.24 -3.34 -3.65
C ASP A 338 -34.40 -4.27 -4.86
N GLY A 339 -34.90 -5.48 -4.58
CA GLY A 339 -35.71 -6.26 -5.52
C GLY A 339 -35.07 -7.47 -6.22
N THR A 340 -34.49 -8.42 -5.48
CA THR A 340 -33.69 -9.49 -6.09
C THR A 340 -34.22 -10.92 -5.91
N ARG A 341 -34.39 -11.67 -7.02
CA ARG A 341 -34.69 -13.13 -7.06
C ARG A 341 -33.38 -13.94 -7.04
N VAL A 342 -33.36 -15.10 -6.39
CA VAL A 342 -32.10 -15.77 -5.97
C VAL A 342 -31.64 -16.92 -6.87
N TYR A 343 -30.55 -16.65 -7.59
CA TYR A 343 -29.29 -17.41 -7.55
C TYR A 343 -28.18 -16.37 -7.70
N GLY A 344 -27.25 -16.25 -6.75
CA GLY A 344 -26.36 -15.09 -6.69
C GLY A 344 -24.90 -15.44 -6.40
N ARG A 345 -24.04 -15.20 -7.38
CA ARG A 345 -22.71 -14.63 -7.09
C ARG A 345 -22.95 -13.18 -6.73
N CYS A 346 -22.77 -12.82 -5.47
CA CYS A 346 -22.77 -11.42 -5.06
C CYS A 346 -21.30 -11.07 -4.75
N GLY A 347 -20.63 -10.39 -5.67
CA GLY A 347 -19.24 -9.97 -5.51
C GLY A 347 -18.88 -8.93 -6.58
N GLY A 348 -18.31 -7.80 -6.15
CA GLY A 348 -17.93 -6.68 -7.02
C GLY A 348 -18.64 -5.37 -6.65
N PHE A 349 -17.99 -4.25 -6.99
CA PHE A 349 -18.43 -2.90 -6.65
C PHE A 349 -19.86 -2.62 -7.18
N CYS A 350 -20.76 -2.14 -6.31
CA CYS A 350 -22.16 -1.77 -6.57
C CYS A 350 -22.94 -2.75 -7.50
N GLY A 351 -22.98 -4.05 -7.15
CA GLY A 351 -23.74 -5.06 -7.88
C GLY A 351 -25.20 -5.19 -7.44
N LYS A 352 -26.14 -5.22 -8.39
CA LYS A 352 -27.43 -5.91 -8.21
C LYS A 352 -27.20 -7.39 -8.45
N CYS A 353 -27.63 -8.28 -7.55
CA CYS A 353 -27.65 -9.70 -7.89
C CYS A 353 -28.71 -9.86 -9.02
N ILE A 354 -28.43 -10.55 -10.12
CA ILE A 354 -29.39 -10.67 -11.24
C ILE A 354 -29.61 -12.16 -11.48
N PRO A 355 -30.84 -12.67 -11.32
CA PRO A 355 -31.14 -14.06 -11.60
C PRO A 355 -30.97 -14.35 -13.10
N PRO A 356 -30.52 -15.55 -13.48
CA PRO A 356 -30.71 -16.05 -14.82
C PRO A 356 -32.22 -16.07 -15.12
N PRO A 357 -32.68 -15.54 -16.27
CA PRO A 357 -34.11 -15.33 -16.56
C PRO A 357 -34.96 -16.61 -16.66
N HIS A 358 -34.35 -17.81 -16.54
CA HIS A 358 -35.01 -19.09 -16.86
C HIS A 358 -34.83 -20.18 -15.79
N SER A 359 -34.16 -19.90 -14.67
CA SER A 359 -33.83 -20.91 -13.66
C SER A 359 -33.84 -20.33 -12.25
N GLY A 360 -34.96 -20.48 -11.53
CA GLY A 360 -35.03 -20.24 -10.09
C GLY A 360 -36.43 -20.03 -9.54
N LEU A 361 -36.59 -20.36 -8.26
CA LEU A 361 -37.82 -20.06 -7.51
C LEU A 361 -37.91 -18.54 -7.33
N LEU A 362 -39.10 -17.99 -7.58
CA LEU A 362 -39.38 -16.57 -7.39
C LEU A 362 -39.59 -16.30 -5.90
N VAL A 363 -38.53 -15.89 -5.22
CA VAL A 363 -38.53 -15.60 -3.78
C VAL A 363 -38.14 -14.14 -3.56
N GLN A 364 -38.84 -13.44 -2.67
CA GLN A 364 -38.48 -12.06 -2.28
C GLN A 364 -37.40 -12.08 -1.18
N VAL A 365 -36.49 -11.11 -1.19
CA VAL A 365 -35.45 -10.95 -0.16
C VAL A 365 -35.89 -9.84 0.79
N GLN A 366 -35.81 -10.08 2.10
CA GLN A 366 -36.19 -9.14 3.15
C GLN A 366 -34.97 -8.50 3.83
#